data_AF-A0A5R2N534-F1
#
_entry.id   AF-A0A5R2N534-F1
#
_cell.length_a   1.000
_cell.length_b   1.000
_cell.length_c   1.000
_cell.angle_alpha   90.00
_cell.angle_beta   90.00
_cell.angle_gamma   90.00
#
_symmetry.space_group_name_H-M   'P 1'
#
loop_
_entity.id
_entity.type
_entity.pdbx_description
1 polymer ?
#
loop_
_entity_poly.entity_id
_entity_poly.type
_entity_poly.pdbx_seq_one_letter_code
_entity_poly.pdbx_strand_id
1 'polypeptide(L)'
;MSDGLMQLLDPEAIVLGSDASTNEEIIRILAGRLEALGYVKSSYADAVVRREMTIPTGLPLERADNVAVPHTDPEHVLKPGIAMG
;
A
#
# COMPACT_ATOMS: atom_id res chain seq x y z
N MET A 1 -23.55 -5.73 2.47
CA MET A 1 -22.14 -5.62 2.89
C MET A 1 -21.40 -4.95 1.77
N SER A 2 -20.53 -3.99 2.04
CA SER A 2 -19.95 -3.13 1.00
C SER A 2 -18.93 -3.89 0.15
N ASP A 3 -19.29 -4.26 -1.09
CA ASP A 3 -18.40 -4.90 -2.08
C ASP A 3 -17.27 -3.96 -2.57
N GLY A 4 -17.23 -2.72 -2.09
CA GLY A 4 -16.30 -1.68 -2.58
C GLY A 4 -14.82 -2.03 -2.40
N LEU A 5 -14.45 -2.75 -1.34
CA LEU A 5 -13.05 -3.19 -1.16
C LEU A 5 -12.63 -4.17 -2.26
N MET A 6 -13.49 -5.15 -2.55
CA MET A 6 -13.22 -6.17 -3.56
C MET A 6 -13.15 -5.59 -4.99
N GLN A 7 -13.78 -4.43 -5.23
CA GLN A 7 -13.70 -3.72 -6.51
C GLN A 7 -12.38 -2.94 -6.69
N LEU A 8 -11.69 -2.61 -5.60
CA LEU A 8 -10.47 -1.81 -5.62
C LEU A 8 -9.21 -2.67 -5.44
N LEU A 9 -9.33 -3.85 -4.86
CA LEU A 9 -8.24 -4.80 -4.69
C LEU A 9 -7.96 -5.51 -6.02
N ASP A 10 -6.80 -5.25 -6.59
CA ASP A 10 -6.32 -5.99 -7.76
C ASP A 10 -5.64 -7.30 -7.29
N PRO A 11 -6.08 -8.48 -7.73
CA PRO A 11 -5.44 -9.74 -7.38
C PRO A 11 -3.94 -9.80 -7.72
N GLU A 12 -3.49 -9.11 -8.78
CA GLU A 12 -2.08 -9.03 -9.15
C GLU A 12 -1.27 -8.10 -8.23
N ALA A 13 -1.94 -7.30 -7.40
CA ALA A 13 -1.35 -6.44 -6.38
C ALA A 13 -1.36 -7.08 -4.97
N ILE A 14 -1.64 -8.39 -4.87
CA ILE A 14 -1.55 -9.15 -3.62
C ILE A 14 -0.17 -9.81 -3.52
N VAL A 15 0.56 -9.54 -2.44
CA VAL A 15 1.90 -10.09 -2.18
C VAL A 15 1.92 -10.77 -0.81
N LEU A 16 1.73 -12.08 -0.77
CA LEU A 16 1.78 -12.86 0.46
C LEU A 16 3.19 -13.42 0.71
N GLY A 17 3.59 -13.52 1.98
CA GLY A 17 4.86 -14.15 2.36
C GLY A 17 6.09 -13.34 1.90
N SER A 18 5.99 -12.01 1.91
CA SER A 18 7.11 -11.12 1.62
C SER A 18 8.24 -11.28 2.65
N ASP A 19 9.49 -11.30 2.20
CA ASP A 19 10.69 -11.28 3.05
C ASP A 19 11.08 -9.85 3.51
N ALA A 20 10.23 -8.84 3.26
CA ALA A 20 10.46 -7.47 3.68
C ALA A 20 10.68 -7.39 5.19
N SER A 21 11.79 -6.78 5.59
CA SER A 21 12.21 -6.64 6.98
C SER A 21 12.00 -5.23 7.53
N THR A 22 11.65 -4.28 6.65
CA THR A 22 11.39 -2.88 6.99
C THR A 22 10.07 -2.37 6.41
N ASN A 23 9.55 -1.31 7.02
CA ASN A 23 8.37 -0.60 6.51
C ASN A 23 8.61 -0.05 5.09
N GLU A 24 9.79 0.49 4.80
CA GLU A 24 10.12 1.01 3.48
C GLU A 24 10.15 -0.09 2.42
N GLU A 25 10.72 -1.26 2.72
CA GLU A 25 10.76 -2.39 1.79
C GLU A 25 9.35 -2.84 1.40
N ILE A 26 8.46 -3.08 2.38
CA ILE A 26 7.09 -3.53 2.07
C ILE A 26 6.30 -2.44 1.31
N ILE A 27 6.46 -1.16 1.68
CA ILE A 27 5.83 -0.05 0.95
C ILE A 27 6.28 -0.03 -0.51
N ARG A 28 7.58 -0.16 -0.78
CA ARG A 28 8.13 -0.14 -2.14
C ARG A 28 7.69 -1.35 -2.96
N ILE A 29 7.60 -2.54 -2.35
CA ILE A 29 7.10 -3.75 -3.01
C ILE A 29 5.65 -3.55 -3.46
N LEU A 30 4.76 -3.12 -2.56
CA LEU A 30 3.35 -2.94 -2.85
C LEU A 30 3.11 -1.77 -3.83
N ALA A 31 3.79 -0.64 -3.62
CA ALA A 31 3.73 0.50 -4.54
C ALA A 31 4.23 0.15 -5.94
N GLY A 32 5.30 -0.64 -6.06
CA GLY A 32 5.83 -1.11 -7.33
C GLY A 32 4.84 -2.00 -8.10
N ARG A 33 4.05 -2.83 -7.39
CA ARG A 33 2.94 -3.59 -8.01
C ARG A 33 1.88 -2.65 -8.58
N LEU A 34 1.45 -1.66 -7.81
CA LEU A 34 0.47 -0.67 -8.25
C LEU A 34 0.98 0.16 -9.44
N GLU A 35 2.27 0.52 -9.45
CA GLU A 35 2.89 1.23 -10.57
C GLU A 35 2.90 0.38 -11.83
N ALA A 36 3.35 -0.88 -11.73
CA ALA A 36 3.39 -1.81 -12.86
C ALA A 36 2.00 -2.06 -13.48
N LEU A 37 0.95 -2.04 -12.65
CA LEU A 37 -0.45 -2.20 -13.06
C LEU A 37 -1.13 -0.88 -13.48
N GLY A 38 -0.39 0.23 -13.48
CA GLY A 38 -0.85 1.54 -13.94
C GLY A 38 -1.83 2.25 -13.00
N TYR A 39 -1.81 1.95 -11.70
CA TYR A 39 -2.64 2.62 -10.69
C TYR A 39 -2.04 3.94 -10.21
N VAL A 40 -0.71 4.03 -10.18
CA VAL A 40 0.02 5.16 -9.59
C VAL A 40 1.19 5.58 -10.47
N LYS A 41 1.71 6.79 -10.23
CA LYS A 41 2.90 7.33 -10.89
C LYS A 41 4.16 6.78 -10.21
N SER A 42 5.30 6.82 -10.91
CA SER A 42 6.62 6.43 -10.36
C SER A 42 7.03 7.20 -9.11
N SER A 43 6.44 8.38 -8.87
CA SER A 43 6.66 9.18 -7.65
C SER A 43 5.91 8.68 -6.41
N TYR A 44 5.00 7.71 -6.56
CA TYR A 44 4.11 7.26 -5.49
C TYR A 44 4.85 6.58 -4.34
N ALA A 45 5.75 5.63 -4.63
CA ALA A 45 6.47 4.89 -3.59
C ALA A 45 7.24 5.83 -2.64
N ASP A 46 8.03 6.75 -3.20
CA ASP A 46 8.79 7.73 -2.42
C ASP A 46 7.88 8.66 -1.63
N ALA A 47 6.73 9.05 -2.19
CA ALA A 47 5.76 9.89 -1.51
C ALA A 47 5.09 9.18 -0.32
N VAL A 48 4.76 7.89 -0.45
CA VAL A 48 4.24 7.08 0.66
C VAL A 48 5.29 6.90 1.75
N VAL A 49 6.53 6.58 1.41
CA VAL A 49 7.63 6.43 2.40
C VAL A 49 7.83 7.73 3.19
N ARG A 50 7.91 8.88 2.51
CA ARG A 50 8.01 10.19 3.18
C ARG A 50 6.83 10.46 4.11
N ARG A 51 5.63 10.12 3.67
CA ARG A 51 4.39 10.34 4.43
C ARG A 51 4.30 9.46 5.66
N GLU A 52 4.70 8.19 5.55
CA GLU A 52 4.74 7.21 6.64
C GLU A 52 5.76 7.59 7.72
N MET A 53 6.94 8.11 7.33
CA MET A 53 7.93 8.62 8.29
C MET A 53 7.43 9.82 9.10
N THR A 54 6.48 10.59 8.55
CA THR A 54 5.98 11.82 9.19
C THR A 54 4.73 11.58 10.02
N ILE A 55 3.77 10.78 9.53
CA ILE A 55 2.56 10.40 10.29
C ILE A 55 2.30 8.92 9.99
N PRO A 56 2.85 8.02 10.83
CA PRO A 56 2.74 6.58 10.66
C PRO A 56 1.29 6.10 10.67
N THR A 57 1.01 5.03 9.93
CA THR A 57 -0.34 4.48 9.73
C THR A 57 -0.55 3.13 10.42
N GLY A 58 0.42 2.68 11.23
CA GLY A 58 0.32 1.45 12.02
C GLY A 58 -0.83 1.48 13.03
N LEU A 59 -1.64 0.44 13.02
CA LEU A 59 -2.79 0.22 13.89
C LEU A 59 -2.53 -1.02 14.76
N PRO A 60 -2.26 -0.83 16.06
CA PRO A 60 -2.19 -1.95 16.99
C PRO A 60 -3.61 -2.47 17.24
N LEU A 61 -3.91 -3.69 16.79
CA LEU A 61 -5.28 -4.25 16.86
C LEU A 61 -5.53 -5.11 18.09
N GLU A 62 -4.57 -5.19 19.02
CA GLU A 62 -4.60 -6.09 20.19
C GLU A 62 -4.89 -7.55 19.80
N ARG A 63 -4.42 -7.94 18.61
CA ARG A 63 -4.53 -9.27 18.02
C ARG A 63 -3.14 -9.81 17.70
N ALA A 64 -3.08 -11.06 17.23
CA ALA A 64 -1.85 -11.66 16.74
C ALA A 64 -1.22 -10.81 15.62
N ASP A 65 -2.07 -10.20 14.78
CA ASP A 65 -1.65 -9.40 13.64
C ASP A 65 -2.06 -7.93 13.84
N ASN A 66 -1.12 -7.03 13.52
CA ASN A 66 -1.35 -5.60 13.39
C ASN A 66 -1.57 -5.24 11.92
N VAL A 67 -2.08 -4.03 11.66
CA VAL A 67 -2.34 -3.56 10.28
C VAL A 67 -1.70 -2.19 10.09
N ALA A 68 -1.25 -1.89 8.88
CA ALA A 68 -0.88 -0.53 8.47
C ALA A 68 -1.64 -0.19 7.18
N VAL A 69 -1.90 1.11 6.96
CA VAL A 69 -2.60 1.59 5.76
C VAL A 69 -1.77 2.70 5.11
N PRO A 70 -0.55 2.40 4.61
CA PRO A 70 0.34 3.41 4.06
C PRO A 70 -0.27 4.00 2.79
N HIS A 71 -0.33 5.33 2.72
CA HIS A 71 -0.91 6.07 1.59
C HIS A 71 -0.27 7.46 1.48
N THR A 72 -0.56 8.15 0.39
CA THR A 72 -0.04 9.50 0.11
C THR A 72 -1.07 10.32 -0.67
N ASP A 73 -0.70 11.53 -1.07
CA ASP A 73 -1.58 12.49 -1.73
C ASP A 73 -2.03 12.03 -3.13
N PRO A 74 -3.27 12.38 -3.56
CA PRO A 74 -3.83 11.95 -4.83
C PRO A 74 -3.06 12.37 -6.08
N GLU A 75 -2.18 13.38 -5.99
CA GLU A 75 -1.38 13.82 -7.14
C GLU A 75 -0.44 12.72 -7.67
N HIS A 76 -0.13 11.72 -6.85
CA HIS A 76 0.67 10.56 -7.21
C HIS A 76 -0.16 9.39 -7.79
N VAL A 77 -1.49 9.49 -7.78
CA VAL A 77 -2.43 8.43 -8.18
C VAL A 77 -2.96 8.68 -9.58
N LEU A 78 -3.07 7.61 -10.39
CA LEU A 78 -3.65 7.65 -11.75
C LEU A 78 -5.11 7.16 -11.73
N LYS A 79 -5.39 6.08 -10.99
CA LYS A 79 -6.74 5.54 -10.75
C LYS A 79 -6.81 4.89 -9.36
N PRO A 80 -8.00 4.81 -8.74
CA PRO A 80 -8.16 4.15 -7.43
C PRO A 80 -7.76 2.67 -7.49
N GLY A 81 -7.04 2.20 -6.47
CA GLY A 81 -6.68 0.78 -6.32
C GLY A 81 -5.99 0.50 -4.98
N ILE A 82 -5.98 -0.76 -4.58
CA ILE A 82 -5.38 -1.25 -3.33
C ILE A 82 -4.44 -2.40 -3.65
N ALA A 83 -3.25 -2.35 -3.05
CA ALA A 83 -2.35 -3.49 -2.92
C ALA A 83 -2.40 -4.01 -1.48
N MET A 84 -2.15 -5.32 -1.31
CA MET A 84 -2.21 -5.98 -0.01
C MET A 84 -1.01 -6.91 0.16
N GLY A 85 -0.42 -6.94 1.35
CA GLY A 85 0.65 -7.86 1.71
C GLY A 85 0.77 -8.06 3.21
#